data_AF-A0A537Y8I9-F1
#
_entry.id   AF-A0A537Y8I9-F1
#
_cell.length_a   1.000
_cell.length_b   1.000
_cell.length_c   1.000
_cell.angle_alpha   90.00
_cell.angle_beta   90.00
_cell.angle_gamma   90.00
#
_symmetry.space_group_name_H-M   'P 1'
#
loop_
_entity.id
_entity.type
_entity.pdbx_description
1 polymer ?
#
loop_
_entity_poly.entity_id
_entity_poly.type
_entity_poly.pdbx_seq_one_letter_code
_entity_poly.pdbx_strand_id
1 'polypeptide(L)' 'MDEFSAHRLRNVIPVLIAQRNTVVSGGVPLAGHLIDLAIMQVRLTLHDISEEELSEFSNLLSMDLERSS' A
#
# COMPACT_ATOMS: atom_id res chain seq x y z
N MET A 1 14.12 14.47 -0.13
CA MET A 1 13.06 14.72 0.87
C MET A 1 13.74 15.01 2.20
N ASP A 2 13.28 16.00 2.96
CA ASP A 2 13.83 16.26 4.30
C ASP A 2 13.36 15.20 5.33
N GLU A 3 14.09 15.07 6.43
CA GLU A 3 13.85 14.06 7.46
C GLU A 3 12.48 14.20 8.15
N PHE A 4 11.99 15.42 8.29
CA PHE A 4 10.69 15.70 8.89
C PHE A 4 9.52 15.22 8.01
N SER A 5 9.63 15.41 6.71
CA SER A 5 8.70 14.91 5.70
C SER A 5 8.76 13.38 5.61
N ALA A 6 9.96 12.80 5.69
CA ALA A 6 10.13 11.35 5.77
C ALA A 6 9.49 10.75 7.04
N HIS A 7 9.68 11.40 8.19
CA HIS A 7 9.07 10.97 9.45
C HIS A 7 7.54 11.02 9.39
N ARG A 8 6.96 12.09 8.83
CA ARG A 8 5.51 12.18 8.62
C ARG A 8 4.97 11.06 7.73
N LEU A 9 5.65 10.79 6.62
CA LEU A 9 5.25 9.72 5.70
C LEU A 9 5.31 8.33 6.36
N ARG A 10 6.34 8.07 7.19
CA ARG A 10 6.40 6.82 7.97
C ARG A 10 5.20 6.66 8.90
N ASN A 11 4.74 7.74 9.52
CA ASN A 11 3.57 7.73 10.40
C ASN A 11 2.23 7.58 9.63
N VAL A 12 2.20 7.84 8.33
CA VAL A 12 1.01 7.67 7.47
C VAL A 12 0.76 6.19 7.15
N ILE A 13 1.83 5.38 7.00
CA ILE A 13 1.72 3.94 6.69
C ILE A 13 0.76 3.19 7.63
N PRO A 14 0.88 3.24 8.97
CA PRO A 14 -0.04 2.52 9.85
C PRO A 14 -1.50 2.99 9.74
N VAL A 15 -1.72 4.28 9.44
CA VAL A 15 -3.07 4.83 9.22
C VAL A 15 -3.69 4.24 7.95
N LEU A 16 -2.91 4.16 6.86
CA LEU A 16 -3.36 3.55 5.62
C LEU A 16 -3.65 2.05 5.81
N ILE A 17 -2.83 1.32 6.56
CA ILE A 17 -3.08 -0.10 6.87
C ILE A 17 -4.41 -0.28 7.61
N ALA A 18 -4.69 0.57 8.61
CA ALA A 18 -5.97 0.51 9.34
C ALA A 18 -7.17 0.81 8.43
N GLN A 19 -7.02 1.81 7.54
CA GLN A 19 -8.05 2.14 6.56
C GLN A 19 -8.29 1.00 5.57
N ARG A 20 -7.22 0.36 5.08
CA ARG A 20 -7.26 -0.80 4.20
C ARG A 20 -8.04 -1.96 4.81
N ASN A 21 -7.76 -2.27 6.07
CA ASN A 21 -8.48 -3.33 6.78
C ASN A 21 -9.97 -3.01 6.95
N THR A 22 -10.30 -1.74 7.17
CA THR A 22 -11.69 -1.28 7.30
C THR A 22 -12.45 -1.44 5.98
N VAL A 23 -11.89 -0.98 4.86
CA VAL A 23 -12.59 -1.05 3.55
C VAL A 23 -12.71 -2.47 3.02
N VAL A 24 -11.70 -3.32 3.23
CA VAL A 24 -11.74 -4.73 2.84
C VAL A 24 -12.78 -5.48 3.66
N SER A 25 -12.84 -5.24 4.98
CA SER A 25 -13.89 -5.81 5.84
C SER A 25 -15.29 -5.32 5.46
N GLY A 26 -15.39 -4.12 4.89
CA GLY A 26 -16.63 -3.55 4.35
C GLY A 26 -17.05 -4.11 2.98
N GLY A 27 -16.31 -5.07 2.42
CA GLY A 27 -16.65 -5.69 1.13
C GLY A 27 -16.29 -4.83 -0.08
N VAL A 28 -15.36 -3.90 0.04
CA VAL A 28 -14.89 -3.04 -1.06
C VAL A 28 -13.44 -3.39 -1.43
N PRO A 29 -13.19 -4.55 -2.07
CA PRO A 29 -11.83 -5.05 -2.34
C PRO A 29 -11.01 -4.09 -3.22
N LEU A 30 -11.64 -3.46 -4.22
CA LEU A 30 -10.99 -2.45 -5.06
C LEU A 30 -10.44 -1.27 -4.25
N ALA A 31 -11.19 -0.78 -3.26
CA ALA A 31 -10.70 0.29 -2.38
C ALA A 31 -9.51 -0.18 -1.54
N GLY A 32 -9.49 -1.46 -1.14
CA GLY A 32 -8.32 -2.10 -0.53
C GLY A 32 -7.09 -1.99 -1.42
N HIS A 33 -7.20 -2.36 -2.70
CA HIS A 33 -6.09 -2.30 -3.65
C HIS A 33 -5.58 -0.86 -3.91
N LEU A 34 -6.48 0.12 -3.95
CA LEU A 34 -6.08 1.53 -4.08
C LEU A 34 -5.26 2.01 -2.87
N ILE A 35 -5.61 1.55 -1.67
CA ILE A 35 -4.86 1.87 -0.46
C ILE A 35 -3.53 1.11 -0.42
N ASP A 36 -3.53 -0.15 -0.85
CA ASP A 36 -2.31 -0.95 -1.01
C ASP A 36 -1.31 -0.22 -1.93
N LEU A 37 -1.76 0.31 -3.08
CA LEU A 37 -0.95 1.13 -4.00
C LEU A 37 -0.43 2.43 -3.35
N ALA A 38 -1.27 3.09 -2.55
CA ALA A 38 -0.85 4.30 -1.83
C ALA A 38 0.25 3.99 -0.79
N ILE A 39 0.14 2.88 -0.06
CA ILE A 39 1.17 2.41 0.87
C ILE A 39 2.48 2.14 0.12
N MET A 40 2.42 1.43 -1.01
CA MET A 40 3.58 1.16 -1.85
C MET A 40 4.28 2.47 -2.30
N GLN A 41 3.50 3.45 -2.78
CA GLN A 41 4.05 4.75 -3.19
C GLN A 41 4.75 5.49 -2.06
N VAL A 42 4.20 5.42 -0.84
CA VAL A 42 4.83 6.01 0.35
C VAL A 42 6.14 5.29 0.69
N ARG A 43 6.15 3.95 0.68
CA ARG A 43 7.37 3.16 0.95
C ARG A 43 8.47 3.38 -0.09
N LEU A 44 8.10 3.47 -1.38
CA LEU A 44 9.03 3.85 -2.46
C LEU A 44 9.64 5.23 -2.24
N THR A 45 8.83 6.20 -1.84
CA THR A 45 9.28 7.58 -1.55
C THR A 45 10.24 7.63 -0.36
N LEU A 46 10.09 6.69 0.59
CA LEU A 46 10.93 6.56 1.77
C LEU A 46 12.18 5.70 1.54
N HIS A 47 12.32 5.07 0.37
CA HIS A 47 13.33 4.02 0.10
C HIS A 47 13.28 2.89 1.13
N ASP A 48 12.07 2.55 1.60
CA ASP A 48 11.80 1.59 2.67
C ASP A 48 11.07 0.34 2.13
N ILE A 49 11.46 -0.06 0.92
CA ILE A 49 10.95 -1.24 0.21
C ILE A 49 12.03 -1.75 -0.74
N SER A 50 12.29 -3.07 -0.73
CA SER A 50 13.20 -3.70 -1.67
C SER A 50 12.54 -3.95 -3.03
N GLU A 51 13.34 -4.28 -4.03
CA GLU A 51 12.84 -4.69 -5.35
C GLU A 51 12.06 -6.01 -5.28
N GLU A 52 12.46 -6.94 -4.40
CA GLU A 52 11.72 -8.19 -4.20
C GLU A 52 10.33 -7.92 -3.60
N GLU A 53 10.26 -7.11 -2.54
CA GLU A 53 8.99 -6.74 -1.90
C GLU A 53 8.05 -6.02 -2.89
N LEU A 54 8.60 -5.16 -3.74
CA LEU A 54 7.84 -4.47 -4.78
C LEU A 54 7.30 -5.45 -5.83
N SER A 55 8.12 -6.42 -6.23
CA SER A 55 7.74 -7.44 -7.21
C SER A 55 6.66 -8.38 -6.67
N GLU A 56 6.80 -8.85 -5.44
CA GLU A 56 5.79 -9.65 -4.75
C GLU A 56 4.46 -8.91 -4.65
N PHE A 57 4.51 -7.64 -4.27
CA PHE A 57 3.33 -6.79 -4.17
C PHE A 57 2.63 -6.61 -5.53
N SER A 58 3.39 -6.35 -6.59
CA SER A 58 2.86 -6.25 -7.96
C SER A 58 2.16 -7.54 -8.38
N ASN A 59 2.77 -8.70 -8.08
CA ASN A 59 2.18 -10.00 -8.40
C ASN A 59 0.86 -10.24 -7.65
N LEU A 60 0.82 -9.92 -6.35
CA LEU A 60 -0.40 -10.05 -5.54
C LEU A 60 -1.54 -9.18 -6.08
N LEU A 61 -1.25 -7.92 -6.41
CA LEU A 61 -2.24 -7.02 -7.02
C LEU A 61 -2.76 -7.55 -8.36
N SER A 62 -1.87 -8.02 -9.24
CA SER A 62 -2.26 -8.59 -10.54
C SER A 62 -3.19 -9.80 -10.36
N MET A 63 -2.83 -10.73 -9.47
CA MET A 63 -3.64 -11.93 -9.20
C MET A 63 -5.02 -11.60 -8.63
N ASP A 64 -5.11 -10.62 -7.73
CA ASP A 64 -6.38 -10.25 -7.11
C ASP A 64 -7.27 -9.42 -8.04
N LEU A 65 -6.69 -8.60 -8.93
CA LEU A 65 -7.42 -7.90 -9.99
C LEU A 65 -8.02 -8.88 -11.01
N GLU A 66 -7.25 -9.90 -11.41
CA GLU A 66 -7.73 -10.98 -12.31
C GLU A 66 -8.87 -11.79 -11.69
N ARG A 67 -8.88 -11.97 -10.36
CA ARG A 67 -9.96 -12.67 -9.65
C ARG A 67 -11.22 -11.82 -9.45
N SER A 68 -11.09 -10.50 -9.56
CA SER A 68 -12.19 -9.55 -9.35
C SER A 68 -12.91 -9.16 -10.65
N SER A 69 -12.43 -9.63 -11.81
CA SER A 69 -13.01 -9.44 -13.16
C SER A 69 -13.85 -10.64 -13.61
#